data_AF-A0A6B3FES2-F1
#
_entry.id   AF-A0A6B3FES2-F1
#
_cell.length_a   1.000
_cell.length_b   1.000
_cell.length_c   1.000
_cell.angle_alpha   90.00
_cell.angle_beta   90.00
_cell.angle_gamma   90.00
#
_symmetry.space_group_name_H-M   'P 1'
#
loop_
_entity.id
_entity.type
_entity.pdbx_description
1 polymer ?
#
loop_
_entity_poly.entity_id
_entity_poly.type
_entity_poly.pdbx_seq_one_letter_code
_entity_poly.pdbx_strand_id
1 'polypeptide(L)'
;VEIMAFPQAGLLREKGVPELMDQALASGAAVVGGIDPCTLDRDPVKHLDIVFGLAERHQAPVDIHLHEPGHLGVFSVDLILERVRALGMRGKVTLSHAYELGAVDEATTRRLTEEFAELDISMATI
;
A
#
# COMPACT_ATOMS: atom_id res chain seq x y z
N VAL A 1 13.13 -10.06 12.54
CA VAL A 1 13.28 -8.89 11.66
C VAL A 1 12.78 -9.31 10.30
N GLU A 2 11.86 -8.55 9.72
CA GLU A 2 11.37 -8.76 8.35
C GLU A 2 12.03 -7.72 7.43
N ILE A 3 12.25 -8.10 6.17
CA ILE A 3 12.90 -7.25 5.17
C ILE A 3 11.88 -6.94 4.09
N MET A 4 11.70 -5.65 3.80
CA MET A 4 10.78 -5.17 2.75
C MET A 4 11.56 -4.84 1.48
N ALA A 5 11.05 -5.29 0.33
CA ALA A 5 11.44 -4.73 -0.96
C ALA A 5 10.67 -3.42 -1.12
N PHE A 6 11.35 -2.27 -1.16
CA PHE A 6 10.70 -0.96 -1.08
C PHE A 6 11.11 -0.01 -2.23
N PRO A 7 10.16 0.47 -3.05
CA PRO A 7 10.47 1.33 -4.19
C PRO A 7 10.50 2.80 -3.76
N GLN A 8 11.50 3.21 -2.97
CA GLN A 8 11.60 4.55 -2.36
C GLN A 8 11.42 5.72 -3.35
N ALA A 9 11.85 5.57 -4.60
CA ALA A 9 11.74 6.57 -5.66
C ALA A 9 10.49 6.43 -6.54
N GLY A 10 9.58 5.51 -6.19
CA GLY A 10 8.40 5.12 -6.98
C GLY A 10 8.68 3.93 -7.90
N LEU A 11 7.62 3.24 -8.31
CA LEU A 11 7.65 2.10 -9.24
C LEU A 11 7.66 2.55 -10.71
N LEU A 12 7.12 3.74 -10.98
CA LEU A 12 6.84 4.21 -12.34
C LEU A 12 7.70 5.41 -12.74
N ARG A 13 8.66 5.80 -11.90
CA ARG A 13 9.57 6.93 -12.15
C ARG A 13 10.82 6.52 -12.91
N GLU A 14 11.30 5.31 -12.66
CA GLU A 14 12.48 4.77 -13.32
C GLU A 14 12.14 3.44 -14.00
N LYS A 15 12.85 3.13 -15.08
CA LYS A 15 12.67 1.87 -15.80
C LYS A 15 13.30 0.74 -14.98
N GLY A 16 12.63 -0.40 -14.90
CA GLY A 16 13.19 -1.59 -14.26
C GLY A 16 12.84 -1.76 -12.79
N VAL A 17 12.18 -0.79 -12.14
CA VAL A 17 11.89 -0.87 -10.70
C VAL A 17 10.98 -2.06 -10.35
N PRO A 18 9.88 -2.35 -11.08
CA PRO A 18 9.07 -3.53 -10.82
C PRO A 18 9.86 -4.85 -10.91
N GLU A 19 10.80 -4.94 -11.86
CA GLU A 19 11.68 -6.09 -12.03
C GLU A 19 12.70 -6.22 -10.90
N LEU A 20 13.24 -5.10 -10.39
CA LEU A 20 14.12 -5.09 -9.23
C LEU A 20 13.38 -5.50 -7.95
N MET A 21 12.14 -5.04 -7.78
CA MET A 21 11.27 -5.46 -6.68
C MET A 21 11.01 -6.97 -6.72
N ASP A 22 10.70 -7.50 -7.90
CA ASP A 22 10.52 -8.94 -8.11
C ASP A 22 11.76 -9.75 -7.74
N GLN A 23 12.95 -9.28 -8.16
CA GLN A 23 14.23 -9.91 -7.84
C GLN A 23 14.53 -9.86 -6.35
N ALA A 24 14.24 -8.74 -5.68
CA ALA A 24 14.44 -8.60 -4.24
C ALA A 24 13.57 -9.58 -3.44
N LEU A 25 12.29 -9.73 -3.82
CA LEU A 25 11.37 -10.70 -3.22
C LEU A 25 11.84 -12.14 -3.47
N ALA A 26 12.22 -12.47 -4.71
CA ALA A 26 12.80 -13.78 -5.04
C ALA A 26 14.11 -14.08 -4.30
N SER A 27 14.82 -13.04 -3.84
CA SER A 27 16.08 -13.14 -3.09
C SER A 27 15.88 -13.16 -1.56
N GLY A 28 14.63 -13.13 -1.07
CA GLY A 28 14.30 -13.33 0.34
C GLY A 28 13.75 -12.10 1.07
N ALA A 29 13.44 -11.00 0.39
CA ALA A 29 12.58 -9.97 0.98
C ALA A 29 11.19 -10.57 1.23
N ALA A 30 10.62 -10.30 2.40
CA ALA A 30 9.40 -10.94 2.89
C ALA A 30 8.15 -10.07 2.74
N VAL A 31 8.30 -8.77 2.52
CA VAL A 31 7.19 -7.80 2.42
C VAL A 31 7.31 -6.99 1.13
N VAL A 32 6.19 -6.79 0.44
CA VAL A 32 6.11 -5.91 -0.74
C VAL A 32 5.80 -4.48 -0.30
N GLY A 33 6.71 -3.56 -0.59
CA GLY A 33 6.54 -2.15 -0.32
C GLY A 33 5.82 -1.39 -1.44
N GLY A 34 5.02 -0.40 -1.06
CA GLY A 34 4.48 0.63 -1.96
C GLY A 34 4.65 2.03 -1.36
N ILE A 35 4.56 3.08 -2.18
CA ILE A 35 4.70 4.46 -1.72
C ILE A 35 3.87 5.42 -2.58
N ASP A 36 3.08 6.27 -1.92
CA ASP A 36 2.37 7.42 -2.49
C ASP A 36 1.88 7.26 -3.96
N PRO A 37 0.87 6.40 -4.19
CA PRO A 37 0.45 6.00 -5.53
C PRO A 37 0.01 7.19 -6.42
N CYS A 38 -0.60 8.22 -5.82
CA CYS A 38 -1.06 9.41 -6.51
C CYS A 38 0.03 10.49 -6.64
N THR A 39 0.72 10.84 -5.55
CA THR A 39 1.60 12.02 -5.54
C THR A 39 2.98 11.74 -6.13
N LEU A 40 3.52 10.53 -5.92
CA LEU A 40 4.82 10.14 -6.45
C LEU A 40 4.68 9.51 -7.84
N ASP A 41 3.94 8.41 -7.94
CA ASP A 41 3.85 7.65 -9.19
C ASP A 41 2.80 8.18 -10.18
N ARG A 42 1.84 8.99 -9.73
CA ARG A 42 0.84 9.69 -10.57
C ARG A 42 0.00 8.78 -11.48
N ASP A 43 0.00 7.49 -11.17
CA ASP A 43 -0.83 6.46 -11.79
C ASP A 43 -1.13 5.43 -10.70
N PRO A 44 -2.06 5.77 -9.78
CA PRO A 44 -2.28 5.00 -8.56
C PRO A 44 -2.80 3.60 -8.86
N VAL A 45 -3.60 3.44 -9.92
CA VAL A 45 -4.10 2.14 -10.37
C VAL A 45 -2.92 1.26 -10.77
N LYS A 46 -2.06 1.73 -11.67
CA LYS A 46 -0.92 0.94 -12.13
C LYS A 46 0.09 0.67 -11.03
N HIS A 47 0.34 1.63 -10.13
CA HIS A 47 1.21 1.43 -8.96
C HIS A 47 0.69 0.26 -8.11
N LEU A 48 -0.58 0.32 -7.72
CA LEU A 48 -1.17 -0.69 -6.83
C LEU A 48 -1.34 -2.04 -7.52
N ASP A 49 -1.61 -2.08 -8.83
CA ASP A 49 -1.66 -3.34 -9.58
C ASP A 49 -0.30 -4.06 -9.59
N ILE A 50 0.81 -3.31 -9.68
CA ILE A 50 2.16 -3.88 -9.58
C ILE A 50 2.42 -4.39 -8.17
N VAL A 51 2.15 -3.58 -7.13
CA VAL A 51 2.37 -3.94 -5.72
C VAL A 51 1.59 -5.22 -5.36
N PHE A 52 0.30 -5.24 -5.64
CA PHE A 52 -0.56 -6.37 -5.30
C PHE A 52 -0.31 -7.59 -6.19
N GLY A 53 0.07 -7.40 -7.46
CA GLY A 53 0.49 -8.50 -8.33
C GLY A 53 1.81 -9.14 -7.88
N LEU A 54 2.74 -8.36 -7.34
CA LEU A 54 3.96 -8.88 -6.69
C LEU A 54 3.60 -9.65 -5.40
N ALA A 55 2.70 -9.11 -4.60
CA ALA A 55 2.25 -9.73 -3.36
C ALA A 55 1.57 -11.08 -3.59
N GLU A 56 0.68 -11.17 -4.59
CA GLU A 56 0.07 -12.43 -5.01
C GLU A 56 1.11 -13.41 -5.54
N ARG A 57 2.02 -12.98 -6.42
CA ARG A 57 3.05 -13.87 -6.98
C ARG A 57 3.97 -14.47 -5.92
N HIS A 58 4.39 -13.66 -4.96
CA HIS A 58 5.33 -14.07 -3.91
C HIS A 58 4.65 -14.53 -2.62
N GLN A 59 3.32 -14.52 -2.56
CA GLN A 59 2.52 -14.85 -1.37
C GLN A 59 2.95 -14.03 -0.13
N ALA A 60 3.31 -12.76 -0.35
CA ALA A 60 3.86 -11.86 0.65
C ALA A 60 2.81 -10.82 1.10
N PRO A 61 2.87 -10.34 2.36
CA PRO A 61 2.10 -9.17 2.79
C PRO A 61 2.57 -7.89 2.09
N VAL A 62 1.73 -6.85 2.19
CA VAL A 62 1.96 -5.52 1.62
C VAL A 62 2.10 -4.49 2.73
N ASP A 63 3.04 -3.58 2.59
CA ASP A 63 3.15 -2.38 3.43
C ASP A 63 3.30 -1.15 2.54
N ILE A 64 2.35 -0.23 2.63
CA ILE A 64 2.34 0.99 1.82
C ILE A 64 2.66 2.18 2.72
N HIS A 65 3.74 2.87 2.38
CA HIS A 65 4.05 4.17 2.95
C HIS A 65 3.13 5.21 2.32
N LEU A 66 2.20 5.73 3.13
CA LEU A 66 1.15 6.63 2.69
C LEU A 66 1.28 7.98 3.40
N HIS A 67 1.85 8.95 2.69
CA HIS A 67 2.03 10.34 3.15
C HIS A 67 1.02 11.29 2.50
N GLU A 68 0.19 10.79 1.58
CA GLU A 68 -0.70 11.61 0.78
C GLU A 68 -1.75 12.33 1.65
N PRO A 69 -1.99 13.63 1.41
CA PRO A 69 -2.79 14.44 2.31
C PRO A 69 -4.30 14.24 2.11
N GLY A 70 -5.05 14.49 3.18
CA GLY A 70 -6.51 14.56 3.23
C GLY A 70 -7.24 13.56 2.34
N HIS A 71 -8.18 14.05 1.53
CA HIS A 71 -9.00 13.22 0.64
C HIS A 71 -8.22 12.52 -0.48
N LEU A 72 -7.00 12.96 -0.80
CA LEU A 72 -6.16 12.24 -1.76
C LEU A 72 -5.64 10.93 -1.14
N GLY A 73 -5.22 10.98 0.13
CA GLY A 73 -4.88 9.78 0.89
C GLY A 73 -6.08 8.84 1.05
N VAL A 74 -7.27 9.38 1.30
CA VAL A 74 -8.52 8.59 1.34
C VAL A 74 -8.77 7.88 0.00
N PHE A 75 -8.60 8.57 -1.12
CA PHE A 75 -8.75 7.98 -2.45
C PHE A 75 -7.76 6.82 -2.70
N SER A 76 -6.49 7.00 -2.33
CA SER A 76 -5.49 5.93 -2.41
C SER A 76 -5.85 4.74 -1.52
N VAL A 77 -6.37 4.99 -0.31
CA VAL A 77 -6.85 3.95 0.60
C VAL A 77 -8.03 3.19 0.00
N ASP A 78 -9.02 3.87 -0.57
CA ASP A 78 -10.17 3.20 -1.18
C ASP A 78 -9.71 2.22 -2.29
N LEU A 79 -8.73 2.61 -3.12
CA LEU A 79 -8.13 1.71 -4.13
C LEU A 79 -7.36 0.53 -3.52
N ILE A 80 -6.73 0.72 -2.36
CA ILE A 80 -6.04 -0.35 -1.61
C ILE A 80 -7.08 -1.34 -1.07
N LEU A 81 -8.16 -0.85 -0.44
CA LEU A 81 -9.22 -1.70 0.12
C LEU A 81 -9.92 -2.52 -0.96
N GLU A 82 -10.12 -1.96 -2.16
CA GLU A 82 -10.64 -2.71 -3.32
C GLU A 82 -9.77 -3.94 -3.64
N ARG A 83 -8.44 -3.77 -3.70
CA ARG A 83 -7.50 -4.84 -4.01
C ARG A 83 -7.42 -5.88 -2.89
N VAL A 84 -7.45 -5.43 -1.63
CA VAL A 84 -7.50 -6.32 -0.47
C VAL A 84 -8.70 -7.25 -0.56
N ARG A 85 -9.89 -6.72 -0.89
CA ARG A 85 -11.10 -7.53 -1.07
C ARG A 85 -10.98 -8.45 -2.28
N ALA A 86 -10.55 -7.93 -3.43
CA ALA A 86 -10.46 -8.69 -4.68
C ALA A 86 -9.51 -9.89 -4.58
N LEU A 87 -8.41 -9.75 -3.83
CA LEU A 87 -7.35 -10.75 -3.71
C LEU A 87 -7.44 -11.57 -2.40
N GLY A 88 -8.45 -11.34 -1.57
CA GLY A 88 -8.62 -12.05 -0.29
C GLY A 88 -7.46 -11.81 0.67
N MET A 89 -6.87 -10.61 0.67
CA MET A 89 -5.67 -10.26 1.46
C MET A 89 -5.99 -9.69 2.84
N ARG A 90 -7.11 -10.12 3.45
CA ARG A 90 -7.48 -9.74 4.82
C ARG A 90 -6.31 -10.06 5.77
N GLY A 91 -5.93 -9.11 6.63
CA GLY A 91 -4.87 -9.30 7.62
C GLY A 91 -3.45 -9.32 7.05
N LYS A 92 -3.27 -8.91 5.79
CA LYS A 92 -1.98 -8.94 5.08
C LYS A 92 -1.52 -7.57 4.57
N VAL A 93 -2.17 -6.49 4.99
CA VAL A 93 -1.85 -5.14 4.53
C VAL A 93 -1.65 -4.20 5.71
N THR A 94 -0.53 -3.47 5.67
CA THR A 94 -0.19 -2.41 6.60
C THR A 94 -0.13 -1.07 5.86
N LEU A 95 -0.66 -0.02 6.47
CA LEU A 95 -0.47 1.36 6.05
C LEU A 95 0.50 2.05 7.01
N SER A 96 1.68 2.38 6.50
CA SER A 96 2.70 3.12 7.24
C SER A 96 2.42 4.63 7.10
N HIS A 97 2.55 5.34 8.22
CA HIS A 97 2.27 6.77 8.39
C HIS A 97 0.78 7.12 8.41
N ALA A 98 0.11 7.08 7.26
CA ALA A 98 -1.31 7.39 7.10
C ALA A 98 -1.75 8.69 7.82
N TYR A 99 -0.88 9.71 7.80
CA TYR A 99 -0.91 10.85 8.73
C TYR A 99 -2.24 11.59 8.79
N GLU A 100 -2.83 11.86 7.62
CA GLU A 100 -3.98 12.75 7.53
C GLU A 100 -5.33 12.03 7.49
N LEU A 101 -5.36 10.69 7.53
CA LEU A 101 -6.63 9.95 7.54
C LEU A 101 -7.47 10.21 8.80
N GLY A 102 -6.83 10.58 9.91
CA GLY A 102 -7.49 11.01 11.13
C GLY A 102 -7.89 12.49 11.17
N ALA A 103 -7.49 13.27 10.16
CA ALA A 103 -7.70 14.73 10.10
C ALA A 103 -8.71 15.18 9.04
N VAL A 104 -9.30 14.23 8.29
CA VAL A 104 -10.46 14.50 7.42
C VAL A 104 -11.75 14.60 8.25
N ASP A 105 -12.90 14.76 7.60
CA ASP A 105 -14.19 14.84 8.31
C ASP A 105 -14.50 13.53 9.07
N GLU A 106 -15.21 13.67 10.19
CA GLU A 106 -15.52 12.56 11.11
C GLU A 106 -16.22 11.38 10.42
N ALA A 107 -17.11 11.66 9.46
CA ALA A 107 -17.85 10.60 8.77
C ALA A 107 -16.89 9.76 7.91
N THR A 108 -15.95 10.40 7.21
CA THR A 108 -14.91 9.71 6.44
C THR A 108 -13.97 8.91 7.34
N THR A 109 -13.45 9.50 8.41
CA THR A 109 -12.55 8.78 9.34
C THR A 109 -13.24 7.58 9.98
N ARG A 110 -14.51 7.71 10.39
CA ARG A 110 -15.30 6.60 10.93
C ARG A 110 -15.45 5.46 9.92
N ARG A 111 -15.83 5.78 8.68
CA ARG A 111 -15.94 4.79 7.59
C ARG A 111 -14.62 4.04 7.40
N LEU A 112 -13.49 4.74 7.30
CA LEU A 112 -12.20 4.10 7.12
C LEU A 112 -11.81 3.20 8.30
N THR A 113 -12.12 3.62 9.53
CA THR A 113 -11.88 2.82 10.73
C THR A 113 -12.67 1.51 10.71
N GLU A 114 -13.95 1.58 10.32
CA GLU A 114 -14.81 0.40 10.18
C GLU A 114 -14.28 -0.55 9.10
N GLU A 115 -13.89 -0.01 7.95
CA GLU A 115 -13.30 -0.78 6.84
C GLU A 115 -11.95 -1.43 7.23
N PHE A 116 -11.12 -0.72 8.00
CA PHE A 116 -9.84 -1.27 8.47
C PHE A 116 -10.06 -2.41 9.46
N ALA A 117 -11.02 -2.26 10.38
CA ALA A 117 -11.41 -3.34 11.29
C ALA A 117 -12.02 -4.53 10.54
N GLU A 118 -12.84 -4.26 9.51
CA GLU A 118 -13.42 -5.29 8.67
C GLU A 118 -12.34 -6.02 7.87
N LEU A 119 -11.33 -5.36 7.30
CA LEU A 119 -10.32 -6.01 6.45
C LEU A 119 -9.04 -6.39 7.19
N ASP A 120 -8.98 -6.12 8.50
CA ASP A 120 -7.80 -6.34 9.34
C ASP A 120 -6.56 -5.62 8.77
N ILE A 121 -6.77 -4.35 8.42
CA ILE A 121 -5.70 -3.46 7.95
C ILE A 121 -4.97 -2.92 9.17
N SER A 122 -3.66 -3.13 9.21
CA SER A 122 -2.81 -2.57 10.26
C SER A 122 -2.35 -1.16 9.91
N MET A 123 -2.09 -0.33 10.92
CA MET A 123 -1.44 0.97 10.77
C MET A 123 -0.15 1.00 11.56
N ALA A 124 0.92 1.53 10.95
CA ALA A 124 2.18 1.81 11.62
C ALA A 124 2.37 3.33 11.76
N THR A 125 2.57 3.79 13.01
CA THR A 125 2.72 5.21 13.36
C THR A 125 3.87 5.40 14.35
N ILE A 126 4.34 6.65 14.51
CA ILE A 126 5.43 7.04 15.43
C ILE A 126 4.92 7.84 16.63
#